data_AF-A0A9D7HK62-F1
#
_entry.id   AF-A0A9D7HK62-F1
#
_cell.length_a   1.000
_cell.length_b   1.000
_cell.length_c   1.000
_cell.angle_alpha   90.00
_cell.angle_beta   90.00
_cell.angle_gamma   90.00
#
_symmetry.space_group_name_H-M   'P 1'
#
loop_
_entity.id
_entity.type
_entity.pdbx_description
1 polymer ?
#
loop_
_entity_poly.entity_id
_entity_poly.type
_entity_poly.pdbx_seq_one_letter_code
_entity_poly.pdbx_strand_id
1 'polypeptide(L)'
;MKRLQALAVLVVLAVANPLPPAAVAADRRADAMREQVRRIQQAQRKAEADRAALEQEKESLQKAKLAAEQALKKSSAENAAIRRTLAGSRQQEESLRQEIEAARKESRMLTDKLADANKHLAETATALHATEQKLAATEGERGVLTASLDDQRAATQSCEAKNLKLYEYGRDMLERYQSKGMWATLAQKEPFTGIGRVEIENLLEEYREKLANQRVISSERSAPGP
;
A
#
# COMPACT_ATOMS: atom_id res chain seq x y z
N MET A 1 -55.63 -21.08 -111.38
CA MET A 1 -56.36 -21.49 -112.60
C MET A 1 -56.75 -22.95 -112.43
N LYS A 2 -58.02 -23.21 -112.13
CA LYS A 2 -58.97 -23.92 -113.04
C LYS A 2 -58.43 -25.29 -113.46
N ARG A 3 -58.97 -26.37 -112.85
CA ARG A 3 -59.99 -27.27 -113.45
C ARG A 3 -59.28 -28.46 -114.15
N LEU A 4 -59.76 -29.70 -114.20
CA LEU A 4 -61.10 -30.26 -114.40
C LEU A 4 -60.93 -31.80 -114.14
N GLN A 5 -61.77 -32.48 -113.33
CA GLN A 5 -62.90 -33.37 -113.73
C GLN A 5 -62.51 -34.61 -114.58
N ALA A 6 -63.13 -35.80 -114.54
CA ALA A 6 -64.45 -36.32 -114.14
C ALA A 6 -64.31 -37.86 -113.95
N LEU A 7 -65.03 -38.55 -113.03
CA LEU A 7 -66.29 -39.33 -113.27
C LEU A 7 -66.28 -40.17 -114.57
N ALA A 8 -66.68 -41.45 -114.65
CA ALA A 8 -67.45 -42.35 -113.80
C ALA A 8 -67.53 -43.78 -114.43
N VAL A 9 -68.31 -44.67 -113.79
CA VAL A 9 -69.00 -45.89 -114.30
C VAL A 9 -68.20 -47.20 -114.12
N LEU A 10 -68.50 -48.04 -113.12
CA LEU A 10 -69.57 -49.06 -112.95
C LEU A 10 -69.34 -50.34 -113.79
N VAL A 11 -69.23 -51.50 -113.12
CA VAL A 11 -70.04 -52.73 -113.30
C VAL A 11 -69.35 -53.94 -112.62
N VAL A 12 -70.06 -54.42 -111.59
CA VAL A 12 -70.23 -55.78 -111.04
C VAL A 12 -69.50 -56.96 -111.69
N LEU A 13 -68.85 -57.80 -110.87
CA LEU A 13 -68.88 -59.26 -111.03
C LEU A 13 -68.64 -59.98 -109.69
N ALA A 14 -69.50 -60.96 -109.40
CA ALA A 14 -69.52 -61.80 -108.20
C ALA A 14 -68.57 -63.01 -108.33
N VAL A 15 -67.88 -63.37 -107.25
CA VAL A 15 -67.46 -64.75 -106.98
C VAL A 15 -67.54 -65.01 -105.47
N ALA A 16 -68.35 -66.00 -105.11
CA ALA A 16 -68.42 -66.62 -103.80
C ALA A 16 -67.24 -67.59 -103.62
N ASN A 17 -66.58 -67.55 -102.45
CA ASN A 17 -65.92 -68.72 -101.86
C ASN A 17 -65.72 -68.51 -100.34
N PRO A 18 -65.65 -69.59 -99.53
CA PRO A 18 -66.21 -69.65 -98.19
C PRO A 18 -65.26 -69.21 -97.07
N LEU A 19 -65.83 -68.65 -96.00
CA LEU A 19 -65.29 -68.71 -94.63
C LEU A 19 -65.17 -70.18 -94.21
N PRO A 20 -64.10 -70.64 -93.51
CA PRO A 20 -63.94 -70.39 -92.06
C PRO A 20 -62.44 -70.36 -91.57
N PRO A 21 -62.13 -70.20 -90.26
CA PRO A 21 -62.90 -69.70 -89.13
C PRO A 21 -62.30 -68.39 -88.55
N ALA A 22 -63.09 -67.32 -88.50
CA ALA A 22 -62.72 -66.06 -87.86
C ALA A 22 -62.63 -66.11 -86.31
N ALA A 23 -62.84 -67.29 -85.70
CA ALA A 23 -62.82 -67.46 -84.25
C ALA A 23 -61.40 -67.39 -83.64
N VAL A 24 -60.38 -67.93 -84.32
CA VAL A 24 -59.02 -68.06 -83.74
C VAL A 24 -58.21 -66.75 -83.82
N ALA A 25 -58.45 -65.92 -84.85
CA ALA A 25 -57.79 -64.62 -85.01
C ALA A 25 -58.41 -63.53 -84.09
N ALA A 26 -59.69 -63.66 -83.75
CA ALA A 26 -60.34 -62.84 -82.73
C ALA A 26 -59.81 -63.17 -81.32
N ASP A 27 -59.60 -64.46 -81.01
CA ASP A 27 -58.99 -64.91 -79.75
C ASP A 27 -57.55 -64.40 -79.57
N ARG A 28 -56.68 -64.48 -80.60
CA ARG A 28 -55.30 -63.97 -80.50
C ARG A 28 -55.22 -62.45 -80.30
N ARG A 29 -56.14 -61.68 -80.88
CA ARG A 29 -56.24 -60.22 -80.66
C ARG A 29 -56.82 -59.90 -79.27
N ALA A 30 -57.77 -60.69 -78.79
CA ALA A 30 -58.31 -60.59 -77.43
C ALA A 30 -57.25 -60.97 -76.38
N ASP A 31 -56.37 -61.94 -76.65
CA ASP A 31 -55.27 -62.32 -75.77
C ASP A 31 -54.17 -61.25 -75.73
N ALA A 32 -53.76 -60.71 -76.88
CA ALA A 32 -52.81 -59.59 -76.93
C ALA A 32 -53.33 -58.32 -76.21
N MET A 33 -54.63 -58.04 -76.33
CA MET A 33 -55.27 -56.92 -75.63
C MET A 33 -55.37 -57.19 -74.12
N ARG A 34 -55.66 -58.43 -73.70
CA ARG A 34 -55.61 -58.85 -72.29
C ARG A 34 -54.20 -58.73 -71.69
N GLU A 35 -53.16 -59.07 -72.45
CA GLU A 35 -51.77 -58.88 -72.02
C GLU A 35 -51.37 -57.41 -71.90
N GLN A 36 -51.77 -56.56 -72.86
CA GLN A 36 -51.55 -55.11 -72.76
C GLN A 36 -52.27 -54.50 -71.56
N VAL A 37 -53.53 -54.89 -71.31
CA VAL A 37 -54.29 -54.45 -70.14
C VAL A 37 -53.60 -54.89 -68.84
N ARG A 38 -53.08 -56.13 -68.77
CA ARG A 38 -52.30 -56.61 -67.61
C ARG A 38 -51.02 -55.80 -67.38
N ARG A 39 -50.28 -55.47 -68.45
CA ARG A 39 -49.06 -54.62 -68.35
C ARG A 39 -49.40 -53.20 -67.90
N ILE A 40 -50.48 -52.62 -68.42
CA ILE A 40 -50.95 -51.29 -68.01
C ILE A 40 -51.40 -51.31 -66.55
N GLN A 41 -52.15 -52.34 -66.12
CA GLN A 41 -52.55 -52.51 -64.71
C GLN A 41 -51.35 -52.70 -63.78
N GLN A 42 -50.34 -53.46 -64.19
CA GLN A 42 -49.09 -53.61 -63.42
C GLN A 42 -48.30 -52.30 -63.34
N ALA A 43 -48.20 -51.56 -64.46
CA ALA A 43 -47.55 -50.25 -64.49
C ALA A 43 -48.29 -49.22 -63.61
N GLN A 44 -49.62 -49.25 -63.60
CA GLN A 44 -50.45 -48.40 -62.75
C GLN A 44 -50.23 -48.72 -61.26
N ARG A 45 -50.25 -50.00 -60.87
CA ARG A 45 -49.96 -50.41 -59.48
C ARG A 45 -48.55 -50.00 -59.03
N LYS A 46 -47.56 -50.11 -59.94
CA LYS A 46 -46.19 -49.66 -59.66
C LYS A 46 -46.13 -48.15 -59.47
N ALA A 47 -46.80 -47.37 -60.34
CA ALA A 47 -46.85 -45.92 -60.21
C ALA A 47 -47.60 -45.46 -58.95
N GLU A 48 -48.64 -46.17 -58.52
CA GLU A 48 -49.35 -45.92 -57.26
C GLU A 48 -48.46 -46.23 -56.05
N ALA A 49 -47.70 -47.34 -56.08
CA ALA A 49 -46.73 -47.67 -55.04
C ALA A 49 -45.56 -46.67 -54.96
N ASP A 50 -45.03 -46.23 -56.11
CA ASP A 50 -43.97 -45.23 -56.19
C ASP A 50 -44.48 -43.85 -55.69
N ARG A 51 -45.72 -43.48 -55.98
CA ARG A 51 -46.35 -42.26 -55.42
C ARG A 51 -46.51 -42.34 -53.91
N ALA A 52 -46.99 -43.46 -53.39
CA ALA A 52 -47.12 -43.66 -51.94
C ALA A 52 -45.74 -43.60 -51.24
N ALA A 53 -44.70 -44.19 -51.84
CA ALA A 53 -43.34 -44.13 -51.33
C ALA A 53 -42.78 -42.69 -51.34
N LEU A 54 -42.99 -41.94 -52.42
CA LEU A 54 -42.58 -40.54 -52.54
C LEU A 54 -43.34 -39.61 -51.59
N GLU A 55 -44.62 -39.86 -51.34
CA GLU A 55 -45.40 -39.13 -50.34
C GLU A 55 -44.88 -39.39 -48.92
N GLN A 56 -44.60 -40.65 -48.59
CA GLN A 56 -43.98 -41.03 -47.31
C GLN A 56 -42.59 -40.39 -47.15
N GLU A 57 -41.78 -40.39 -48.21
CA GLU A 57 -40.46 -39.76 -48.20
C GLU A 57 -40.58 -38.24 -48.01
N LYS A 58 -41.49 -37.56 -48.72
CA LYS A 58 -41.74 -36.13 -48.55
C LYS A 58 -42.17 -35.78 -47.14
N GLU A 59 -43.08 -36.55 -46.54
CA GLU A 59 -43.50 -36.33 -45.15
C GLU A 59 -42.34 -36.53 -44.17
N SER A 60 -41.51 -37.56 -44.38
CA SER A 60 -40.33 -37.80 -43.53
C SER A 60 -39.28 -36.69 -43.65
N LEU A 61 -39.02 -36.22 -44.88
CA LEU A 61 -38.12 -35.10 -45.13
C LEU A 61 -38.66 -33.78 -44.57
N GLN A 62 -39.98 -33.53 -44.65
CA GLN A 62 -40.60 -32.36 -44.02
C GLN A 62 -40.46 -32.40 -42.50
N LYS A 63 -40.69 -33.56 -41.87
CA LYS A 63 -40.46 -33.75 -40.42
C LYS A 63 -38.99 -33.53 -40.04
N ALA A 64 -38.06 -34.10 -40.81
CA ALA A 64 -36.62 -33.92 -40.59
C ALA A 64 -36.19 -32.45 -40.74
N LYS A 65 -36.70 -31.74 -41.75
CA LYS A 65 -36.43 -30.31 -41.95
C LYS A 65 -36.92 -29.48 -40.77
N LEU A 66 -38.16 -29.70 -40.31
CA LEU A 66 -38.70 -28.99 -39.14
C LEU A 66 -37.88 -29.26 -37.87
N ALA A 67 -37.48 -30.52 -37.64
CA ALA A 67 -36.61 -30.87 -36.52
C ALA A 67 -35.23 -30.20 -36.61
N ALA A 68 -34.63 -30.16 -37.81
CA ALA A 68 -33.35 -29.50 -38.04
C ALA A 68 -33.44 -27.98 -37.85
N GLU A 69 -34.50 -27.33 -38.33
CA GLU A 69 -34.74 -25.89 -38.11
C GLU A 69 -34.95 -25.55 -36.63
N GLN A 70 -35.66 -26.40 -35.88
CA GLN A 70 -35.81 -26.24 -34.43
C GLN A 70 -34.47 -26.41 -33.70
N ALA A 71 -33.67 -27.42 -34.06
CA ALA A 71 -32.35 -27.63 -33.49
C ALA A 71 -31.40 -26.47 -33.80
N LEU A 72 -31.42 -25.94 -35.03
CA LEU A 72 -30.63 -24.78 -35.42
C LEU A 72 -31.04 -23.52 -34.63
N LYS A 73 -32.35 -23.27 -34.46
CA LYS A 73 -32.83 -22.15 -33.64
C LYS A 73 -32.39 -22.28 -32.18
N LYS A 74 -32.49 -23.48 -31.60
CA LYS A 74 -32.05 -23.76 -30.23
C LYS A 74 -30.55 -23.52 -30.07
N SER A 75 -29.74 -24.11 -30.95
CA SER A 75 -28.28 -23.94 -30.92
C SER A 75 -27.86 -22.48 -31.15
N SER A 76 -28.55 -21.75 -32.04
CA SER A 76 -28.30 -20.33 -32.25
C SER A 76 -28.61 -19.50 -30.99
N ALA A 77 -29.70 -19.83 -30.29
CA ALA A 77 -30.06 -19.15 -29.04
C ALA A 77 -29.06 -19.44 -27.92
N GLU A 78 -28.63 -20.70 -27.78
CA GLU A 78 -27.59 -21.12 -26.82
C GLU A 78 -26.26 -20.43 -27.10
N ASN A 79 -25.82 -20.39 -28.37
CA ASN A 79 -24.60 -19.68 -28.77
C ASN A 79 -24.67 -18.18 -28.47
N ALA A 80 -25.83 -17.55 -28.70
CA ALA A 80 -26.04 -16.14 -28.36
C ALA A 80 -25.98 -15.92 -26.84
N ALA A 81 -26.55 -16.81 -26.03
CA ALA A 81 -26.49 -16.76 -24.58
C ALA A 81 -25.05 -16.92 -24.07
N ILE A 82 -24.31 -17.91 -24.57
CA ILE A 82 -22.90 -18.16 -24.22
C ILE A 82 -22.02 -16.96 -24.59
N ARG A 83 -22.25 -16.35 -25.76
CA ARG A 83 -21.49 -15.15 -26.16
C ARG A 83 -21.74 -13.97 -25.23
N ARG A 84 -22.98 -13.79 -24.75
CA ARG A 84 -23.31 -12.74 -23.77
C ARG A 84 -22.66 -13.00 -22.42
N THR A 85 -22.71 -14.23 -21.90
CA THR A 85 -22.07 -14.57 -20.63
C THR A 85 -20.55 -14.42 -20.73
N LEU A 86 -19.92 -14.90 -21.81
CA LEU A 86 -18.49 -14.73 -22.03
C LEU A 86 -18.07 -13.25 -22.10
N ALA A 87 -18.86 -12.41 -22.77
CA ALA A 87 -18.60 -10.97 -22.79
C ALA A 87 -18.71 -10.35 -21.39
N GLY A 88 -19.74 -10.71 -20.62
CA GLY A 88 -19.91 -10.25 -19.24
C GLY A 88 -18.77 -10.70 -18.32
N SER A 89 -18.36 -11.97 -18.40
CA SER A 89 -17.24 -12.49 -17.60
C SER A 89 -15.91 -11.85 -17.98
N ARG A 90 -15.66 -11.58 -19.27
CA ARG A 90 -14.45 -10.85 -19.70
C ARG A 90 -14.41 -9.42 -19.15
N GLN A 91 -15.54 -8.73 -19.16
CA GLN A 91 -15.63 -7.38 -18.59
C GLN A 91 -15.38 -7.38 -17.07
N GLN A 92 -15.92 -8.38 -16.36
CA GLN A 92 -15.66 -8.56 -14.93
C GLN A 92 -14.19 -8.91 -14.64
N GLU A 93 -13.58 -9.75 -15.47
CA GLU A 93 -12.16 -10.08 -15.32
C GLU A 93 -11.28 -8.84 -15.52
N GLU A 94 -11.61 -8.00 -16.50
CA GLU A 94 -10.89 -6.75 -16.74
C GLU A 94 -11.06 -5.76 -15.58
N SER A 95 -12.26 -5.59 -15.03
CA SER A 95 -12.49 -4.71 -13.87
C SER A 95 -11.74 -5.21 -12.64
N LEU A 96 -11.80 -6.51 -12.35
CA LEU A 96 -11.07 -7.11 -11.23
C LEU A 96 -9.55 -6.98 -11.40
N ARG A 97 -9.03 -7.13 -12.62
CA ARG A 97 -7.61 -6.90 -12.91
C ARG A 97 -7.21 -5.45 -12.62
N GLN A 98 -8.03 -4.48 -13.00
CA GLN A 98 -7.78 -3.06 -12.70
C GLN A 98 -7.81 -2.77 -11.20
N GLU A 99 -8.77 -3.35 -10.47
CA GLU A 99 -8.87 -3.23 -9.00
C GLU A 99 -7.64 -3.85 -8.31
N ILE A 100 -7.18 -5.02 -8.75
CA ILE A 100 -5.98 -5.67 -8.20
C ILE A 100 -4.73 -4.81 -8.42
N GLU A 101 -4.57 -4.23 -9.61
CA GLU A 101 -3.42 -3.36 -9.89
C GLU A 101 -3.48 -2.05 -9.10
N ALA A 102 -4.68 -1.47 -8.93
CA ALA A 102 -4.89 -0.31 -8.07
C ALA A 102 -4.56 -0.61 -6.61
N ALA A 103 -5.07 -1.73 -6.07
CA ALA A 103 -4.80 -2.17 -4.71
C ALA A 103 -3.31 -2.49 -4.49
N ARG A 104 -2.64 -3.09 -5.47
CA ARG A 104 -1.19 -3.32 -5.42
C ARG A 104 -0.40 -2.02 -5.38
N LYS A 105 -0.80 -1.03 -6.19
CA LYS A 105 -0.16 0.30 -6.18
C LYS A 105 -0.36 1.00 -4.83
N GLU A 106 -1.57 0.94 -4.28
CA GLU A 106 -1.88 1.51 -2.97
C GLU A 106 -1.08 0.82 -1.86
N SER A 107 -1.03 -0.51 -1.86
CA SER A 107 -0.24 -1.29 -0.89
C SER A 107 1.25 -0.92 -0.94
N ARG A 108 1.83 -0.73 -2.13
CA ARG A 108 3.22 -0.25 -2.28
C ARG A 108 3.40 1.15 -1.70
N MET A 109 2.53 2.09 -2.07
CA MET A 109 2.59 3.46 -1.53
C MET A 109 2.46 3.50 0.00
N LEU A 110 1.59 2.68 0.58
CA LEU A 110 1.44 2.60 2.03
C LEU A 110 2.68 1.98 2.69
N THR A 111 3.27 0.97 2.07
CA THR A 111 4.52 0.34 2.55
C THR A 111 5.67 1.34 2.55
N ASP A 112 5.81 2.12 1.47
CA ASP A 112 6.85 3.16 1.36
C ASP A 112 6.64 4.25 2.42
N LYS A 113 5.41 4.75 2.58
CA LYS A 113 5.06 5.74 3.62
C LYS A 113 5.36 5.23 5.03
N LEU A 114 5.09 3.95 5.29
CA LEU A 114 5.37 3.33 6.59
C LEU A 114 6.89 3.23 6.83
N ALA A 115 7.66 2.87 5.81
CA ALA A 115 9.11 2.84 5.89
C ALA A 115 9.70 4.24 6.17
N ASP A 116 9.23 5.27 5.46
CA ASP A 116 9.65 6.65 5.65
C ASP A 116 9.27 7.18 7.04
N ALA A 117 8.04 6.90 7.50
CA ALA A 117 7.58 7.28 8.83
C ALA A 117 8.42 6.63 9.93
N ASN A 118 8.73 5.35 9.80
CA ASN A 118 9.60 4.64 10.75
C ASN A 118 11.01 5.20 10.77
N LYS A 119 11.56 5.57 9.61
CA LYS A 119 12.87 6.22 9.51
C LYS A 119 12.87 7.56 10.24
N HIS A 120 11.87 8.41 10.00
CA HIS A 120 11.74 9.70 10.69
C HIS A 120 11.54 9.52 12.20
N LEU A 121 10.79 8.50 12.63
CA LEU A 121 10.63 8.19 14.04
C LEU A 121 11.95 7.79 14.68
N ALA A 122 12.75 6.95 14.02
CA ALA A 122 14.07 6.56 14.51
C ALA A 122 15.05 7.76 14.57
N GLU A 123 15.05 8.62 13.55
CA GLU A 123 15.87 9.85 13.51
C GLU A 123 15.49 10.82 14.63
N THR A 124 14.19 11.05 14.83
CA THR A 124 13.69 11.95 15.89
C THR A 124 13.94 11.39 17.28
N ALA A 125 13.79 10.08 17.50
CA ALA A 125 14.13 9.44 18.77
C ALA A 125 15.63 9.57 19.09
N THR A 126 16.49 9.39 18.09
CA THR A 126 17.95 9.55 18.23
C THR A 126 18.31 11.01 18.55
N ALA A 127 17.70 11.95 17.84
CA ALA A 127 17.90 13.38 18.08
C ALA A 127 17.43 13.79 19.47
N LEU A 128 16.26 13.31 19.92
CA LEU A 128 15.72 13.58 21.25
C LEU A 128 16.68 13.09 22.34
N HIS A 129 17.14 11.84 22.25
CA HIS A 129 18.08 11.28 23.21
C HIS A 129 19.40 12.06 23.24
N ALA A 130 19.92 12.47 22.09
CA ALA A 130 21.11 13.31 22.02
C ALA A 130 20.88 14.70 22.65
N THR A 131 19.69 15.29 22.50
CA THR A 131 19.35 16.56 23.15
C THR A 131 19.18 16.43 24.65
N GLU A 132 18.57 15.34 25.14
CA GLU A 132 18.43 15.07 26.57
C GLU A 132 19.80 14.90 27.24
N GLN A 133 20.72 14.15 26.62
CA GLN A 133 22.09 14.00 27.11
C GLN A 133 22.84 15.34 27.17
N LYS A 134 22.72 16.17 26.14
CA LYS A 134 23.33 17.51 26.11
C LYS A 134 22.74 18.41 27.19
N LEU A 135 21.43 18.36 27.39
CA LEU A 135 20.75 19.13 28.43
C LEU A 135 21.25 18.72 29.81
N ALA A 136 21.27 17.42 30.10
CA ALA A 136 21.77 16.91 31.38
C ALA A 136 23.24 17.29 31.64
N ALA A 137 24.10 17.22 30.62
CA ALA A 137 25.49 17.67 30.73
C ALA A 137 25.59 19.17 31.03
N THR A 138 24.83 19.99 30.30
CA THR A 138 24.82 21.46 30.48
C THR A 138 24.28 21.84 31.87
N GLU A 139 23.26 21.15 32.36
CA GLU A 139 22.71 21.37 33.70
C GLU A 139 23.72 20.98 34.79
N GLY A 140 24.45 19.88 34.59
CA GLY A 140 25.56 19.48 35.46
C GLY A 140 26.68 20.52 35.51
N GLU A 141 27.15 20.97 34.35
CA GLU A 141 28.16 22.04 34.25
C GLU A 141 27.70 23.34 34.92
N ARG A 142 26.45 23.74 34.70
CA ARG A 142 25.86 24.91 35.35
C ARG A 142 25.82 24.77 36.86
N GLY A 143 25.50 23.57 37.37
CA GLY A 143 25.53 23.28 38.80
C GLY A 143 26.92 23.46 39.41
N VAL A 144 27.94 22.89 38.75
CA VAL A 144 29.36 23.02 39.17
C VAL A 144 29.81 24.48 39.16
N LEU A 145 29.51 25.22 38.09
CA LEU A 145 29.87 26.64 37.98
C LEU A 145 29.17 27.49 39.03
N THR A 146 27.90 27.21 39.33
CA THR A 146 27.15 27.93 40.36
C THR A 146 27.77 27.69 41.74
N ALA A 147 28.08 26.45 42.09
CA ALA A 147 28.74 26.12 43.35
C ALA A 147 30.12 26.78 43.48
N SER A 148 30.94 26.73 42.43
CA SER A 148 32.25 27.38 42.42
C SER A 148 32.15 28.90 42.59
N LEU A 149 31.14 29.52 41.97
CA LEU A 149 30.89 30.94 42.08
C LEU A 149 30.44 31.33 43.49
N ASP A 150 29.60 30.52 44.13
CA ASP A 150 29.19 30.74 45.52
C ASP A 150 30.36 30.56 46.50
N ASP A 151 31.22 29.55 46.30
CA ASP A 151 32.46 29.37 47.08
C ASP A 151 33.40 30.57 46.94
N GLN A 152 33.60 31.07 45.72
CA GLN A 152 34.42 32.26 45.46
C GLN A 152 33.83 33.51 46.12
N ARG A 153 32.51 33.68 46.08
CA ARG A 153 31.83 34.78 46.77
C ARG A 153 32.03 34.70 48.28
N ALA A 154 31.84 33.52 48.88
CA ALA A 154 32.03 33.30 50.31
C ALA A 154 33.49 33.55 50.73
N ALA A 155 34.45 33.07 49.94
CA ALA A 155 35.87 33.31 50.16
C ALA A 155 36.21 34.81 50.09
N THR A 156 35.66 35.53 49.09
CA THR A 156 35.87 36.98 48.92
C THR A 156 35.30 37.75 50.10
N GLN A 157 34.05 37.47 50.51
CA GLN A 157 33.43 38.11 51.69
C GLN A 157 34.23 37.85 52.98
N SER A 158 34.75 36.63 53.16
CA SER A 158 35.60 36.29 54.30
C SER A 158 36.92 37.08 54.27
N CYS A 159 37.55 37.20 53.10
CA CYS A 159 38.75 38.01 52.91
C CYS A 159 38.51 39.49 53.21
N GLU A 160 37.41 40.06 52.72
CA GLU A 160 37.00 41.44 52.99
C GLU A 160 36.78 41.67 54.49
N ALA A 161 36.05 40.78 55.16
CA ALA A 161 35.80 40.88 56.60
C ALA A 161 37.09 40.77 57.43
N LYS A 162 37.99 39.86 57.05
CA LYS A 162 39.32 39.72 57.70
C LYS A 162 40.19 40.95 57.46
N ASN A 163 40.19 41.49 56.25
CA ASN A 163 40.92 42.71 55.90
C ASN A 163 40.45 43.90 56.75
N LEU A 164 39.14 44.07 56.89
CA LEU A 164 38.56 45.10 57.74
C LEU A 164 39.03 44.95 59.19
N LYS A 165 38.98 43.74 59.77
CA LYS A 165 39.48 43.48 61.13
C LYS A 165 40.97 43.74 61.28
N LEU A 166 41.79 43.36 60.29
CA LEU A 166 43.23 43.66 60.29
C LEU A 166 43.48 45.17 60.30
N TYR A 167 42.71 45.93 59.51
CA TYR A 167 42.79 47.38 59.50
C TYR A 167 42.38 48.00 60.85
N GLU A 168 41.29 47.52 61.44
CA GLU A 168 40.83 47.93 62.77
C GLU A 168 41.87 47.64 63.86
N TYR A 169 42.43 46.43 63.89
CA TYR A 169 43.48 46.06 64.84
C TYR A 169 44.75 46.89 64.64
N GLY A 170 45.13 47.17 63.39
CA GLY A 170 46.26 48.04 63.08
C GLY A 170 46.04 49.47 63.59
N ARG A 171 44.84 50.03 63.41
CA ARG A 171 44.47 51.34 63.96
C ARG A 171 44.50 51.37 65.49
N ASP A 172 43.89 50.39 66.15
CA ASP A 172 43.85 50.29 67.62
C ASP A 172 45.27 50.14 68.19
N MET A 173 46.14 49.35 67.56
CA MET A 173 47.54 49.24 67.94
C MET A 173 48.29 50.58 67.84
N LEU A 174 48.07 51.35 66.77
CA LEU A 174 48.68 52.68 66.60
C LEU A 174 48.17 53.67 67.66
N GLU A 175 46.87 53.66 67.95
CA GLU A 175 46.25 54.52 68.96
C GLU A 175 46.79 54.21 70.37
N ARG A 176 46.91 52.92 70.71
CA ARG A 176 47.52 52.47 71.98
C ARG A 176 49.00 52.79 72.07
N TYR A 177 49.74 52.72 70.96
CA TYR A 177 51.14 53.14 70.95
C TYR A 177 51.28 54.65 71.20
N GLN A 178 50.41 55.48 70.60
CA GLN A 178 50.38 56.92 70.86
C GLN A 178 50.01 57.25 72.31
N SER A 179 48.99 56.58 72.87
CA SER A 179 48.60 56.78 74.27
C SER A 179 49.68 56.28 75.23
N LYS A 180 50.38 55.19 74.92
CA LYS A 180 51.58 54.75 75.64
C LYS A 180 52.67 55.83 75.61
N GLY A 181 52.87 56.55 74.51
CA GLY A 181 53.77 57.70 74.48
C GLY A 181 53.45 58.73 75.58
N MET A 182 52.16 58.90 75.89
CA MET A 182 51.65 59.75 76.98
C MET A 182 51.87 59.11 78.36
N TRP A 183 51.55 57.83 78.54
CA TRP A 183 51.69 57.09 79.80
C TRP A 183 53.13 56.72 80.16
N ALA A 184 54.00 56.49 79.18
CA ALA A 184 55.41 56.17 79.36
C ALA A 184 56.19 57.36 79.93
N THR A 185 55.80 58.60 79.58
CA THR A 185 56.27 59.82 80.26
C THR A 185 55.91 59.86 81.75
N LEU A 186 54.80 59.22 82.15
CA LEU A 186 54.37 59.13 83.55
C LEU A 186 55.03 57.94 84.27
N ALA A 187 55.20 56.80 83.58
CA ALA A 187 55.77 55.55 84.09
C ALA A 187 57.31 55.54 84.19
N GLN A 188 58.01 56.51 83.56
CA GLN A 188 59.45 56.70 83.68
C GLN A 188 59.94 56.96 85.13
N LYS A 189 59.00 57.13 86.09
CA LYS A 189 59.25 57.31 87.51
C LYS A 189 59.35 56.03 88.34
N GLU A 190 59.03 54.83 87.82
CA GLU A 190 59.15 53.58 88.60
C GLU A 190 60.03 52.51 87.94
N PRO A 191 61.34 52.50 88.24
CA PRO A 191 62.29 51.54 87.67
C PRO A 191 62.38 50.17 88.39
N PHE A 192 61.64 49.93 89.49
CA PHE A 192 61.89 48.76 90.37
C PHE A 192 60.87 47.61 90.32
N THR A 193 59.64 47.81 89.82
CA THR A 193 58.55 46.81 89.96
C THR A 193 58.32 45.93 88.71
N GLY A 194 58.79 46.35 87.53
CA GLY A 194 58.70 45.55 86.29
C GLY A 194 57.28 45.34 85.72
N ILE A 195 56.23 45.81 86.40
CA ILE A 195 54.82 45.58 86.07
C ILE A 195 54.47 46.07 84.66
N GLY A 196 54.88 47.30 84.31
CA GLY A 196 54.61 47.87 82.98
C GLY A 196 55.27 47.10 81.82
N ARG A 197 56.35 46.35 82.06
CA ARG A 197 56.96 45.49 81.04
C ARG A 197 56.09 44.28 80.72
N VAL A 198 55.55 43.63 81.74
CA VAL A 198 54.67 42.45 81.59
C VAL A 198 53.37 42.85 80.88
N GLU A 199 52.81 44.03 81.19
CA GLU A 199 51.61 44.54 80.50
C GLU A 199 51.85 44.77 79.00
N ILE A 200 53.03 45.26 78.61
CA ILE A 200 53.39 45.43 77.19
C ILE A 200 53.57 44.09 76.50
N GLU A 201 54.22 43.13 77.17
CA GLU A 201 54.42 41.78 76.63
C GLU A 201 53.07 41.08 76.42
N ASN A 202 52.15 41.15 77.39
CA ASN A 202 50.78 40.62 77.28
C ASN A 202 49.99 41.29 76.15
N LEU A 203 50.07 42.63 76.02
CA LEU A 203 49.39 43.36 74.95
C LEU A 203 49.94 42.96 73.57
N LEU A 204 51.26 42.82 73.44
CA LEU A 204 51.88 42.39 72.19
C LEU A 204 51.46 40.96 71.81
N GLU A 205 51.37 40.07 72.79
CA GLU A 205 50.90 38.70 72.59
C GLU A 205 49.43 38.67 72.17
N GLU A 206 48.57 39.46 72.82
CA GLU A 206 47.16 39.62 72.45
C GLU A 206 46.99 40.09 71.00
N TYR A 207 47.75 41.10 70.55
CA TYR A 207 47.68 41.54 69.14
C TYR A 207 48.31 40.53 68.18
N ARG A 208 49.36 39.81 68.58
CA ARG A 208 49.91 38.72 67.76
C ARG A 208 48.86 37.65 67.51
N GLU A 209 48.10 37.27 68.55
CA GLU A 209 47.01 36.30 68.43
C GLU A 209 45.86 36.84 67.56
N LYS A 210 45.43 38.10 67.78
CA LYS A 210 44.40 38.76 66.96
C LYS A 210 44.77 38.81 65.48
N LEU A 211 46.01 39.18 65.15
CA LEU A 211 46.51 39.25 63.77
C LEU A 211 46.66 37.84 63.17
N ALA A 212 47.16 36.87 63.94
CA ALA A 212 47.26 35.48 63.51
C ALA A 212 45.88 34.90 63.15
N ASN A 213 44.84 35.20 63.94
CA ASN A 213 43.47 34.74 63.72
C ASN A 213 42.81 35.32 62.46
N GLN A 214 43.23 36.49 61.98
CA GLN A 214 42.70 37.10 60.75
C GLN A 214 43.54 36.78 59.51
N ARG A 215 44.67 36.07 59.64
CA ARG A 215 45.50 35.70 58.49
C ARG A 215 44.72 34.76 57.57
N VAL A 216 44.66 35.09 56.28
CA VAL A 216 44.17 34.17 55.25
C VAL A 216 45.30 33.19 54.93
N ILE A 217 45.04 31.89 55.10
CA ILE A 217 45.97 30.83 54.68
C ILE A 217 45.53 30.40 53.30
N SER A 218 46.25 30.82 52.27
CA SER A 218 46.06 30.33 50.91
C SER A 218 46.43 28.85 50.87
N SER A 219 45.48 27.96 50.62
CA SER A 219 45.80 26.56 50.28
C SER A 219 46.27 26.50 48.83
N GLU A 220 47.47 27.01 48.55
CA GLU A 220 48.19 26.69 47.31
C GLU A 220 48.66 25.24 47.36
N ARG A 221 47.77 24.31 46.99
CA ARG A 221 48.04 22.99 46.37
C ARG A 221 46.75 22.17 46.31
N SER A 222 45.87 22.53 45.39
CA SER A 222 44.97 21.55 44.76
C SER A 222 44.48 22.12 43.43
N ALA A 223 45.42 22.39 42.54
CA ALA A 223 45.11 22.39 41.11
C ALA A 223 45.34 20.94 40.64
N PRO A 224 44.30 20.22 40.18
CA PRO A 224 44.55 19.10 39.29
C PRO A 224 45.07 19.72 37.98
N GLY A 225 46.37 19.55 37.72
CA GLY A 225 46.92 19.72 36.37
C GLY A 225 46.31 18.70 35.39
N PRO A 226 46.44 18.94 34.07
CA PRO A 226 45.63 18.33 33.01
C PRO A 226 45.57 16.80 33.04
#